data_AF-V9HLQ5-F1
#
_entry.id   AF-V9HLQ5-F1
#
_cell.length_a   1.000
_cell.length_b   1.000
_cell.length_c   1.000
_cell.angle_alpha   90.00
_cell.angle_beta   90.00
_cell.angle_gamma   90.00
#
_symmetry.space_group_name_H-M   'P 1'
#
loop_
_entity.id
_entity.type
_entity.pdbx_description
1 polymer ?
#
loop_
_entity_poly.entity_id
_entity_poly.type
_entity_poly.pdbx_seq_one_letter_code
_entity_poly.pdbx_strand_id
1 'polypeptide(L)'
;MPQMTKGGKYIFGWSRIRVNGELIFPRMAVDEYKLKEENHIYIVSGSKRTGGFCVMTEPLLSHSKLKNVLEENPSLADRSLREGELITYKGRKYGWLALNKSAVYLSDDLMKMLEIKVGDKLLAIRSSDIAFTMGVKGSLIEKANGYRGIIEEF
;
A
#
# COMPACT_ATOMS: atom_id res chain seq x y z
N MET A 1 -12.22 13.82 -2.70
CA MET A 1 -11.04 13.37 -1.93
C MET A 1 -10.43 14.54 -1.18
N PRO A 2 -10.29 14.47 0.15
CA PRO A 2 -9.65 15.54 0.91
C PRO A 2 -8.16 15.69 0.55
N GLN A 3 -7.69 16.93 0.55
CA GLN A 3 -6.26 17.28 0.54
C GLN A 3 -5.94 17.97 1.87
N MET A 4 -4.88 17.52 2.55
CA MET A 4 -4.50 18.11 3.85
C MET A 4 -3.82 19.49 3.73
N THR A 5 -3.38 19.84 2.53
CA THR A 5 -2.83 21.15 2.18
C THR A 5 -3.31 21.52 0.78
N LYS A 6 -3.49 22.81 0.47
CA LYS A 6 -3.84 23.28 -0.88
C LYS A 6 -2.79 22.79 -1.88
N GLY A 7 -3.20 22.03 -2.90
CA GLY A 7 -2.28 21.42 -3.88
C GLY A 7 -1.46 20.25 -3.33
N GLY A 8 -1.81 19.73 -2.15
CA GLY A 8 -1.16 18.58 -1.53
C GLY A 8 -1.59 17.25 -2.12
N LYS A 9 -1.03 16.16 -1.57
CA LYS A 9 -1.44 14.80 -1.92
C LYS A 9 -2.90 14.56 -1.57
N TYR A 10 -3.57 13.80 -2.42
CA TYR A 10 -4.94 13.35 -2.19
C TYR A 10 -4.96 12.19 -1.20
N ILE A 11 -5.92 12.22 -0.27
CA ILE A 11 -6.15 11.17 0.72
C ILE A 11 -7.37 10.35 0.30
N PHE A 12 -7.22 9.02 0.26
CA PHE A 12 -8.31 8.10 -0.03
C PHE A 12 -9.12 7.72 1.21
N GLY A 13 -8.47 7.63 2.38
CA GLY A 13 -9.11 7.20 3.62
C GLY A 13 -8.10 6.60 4.59
N TRP A 14 -8.57 6.21 5.77
CA TRP A 14 -7.85 5.38 6.73
C TRP A 14 -8.21 3.91 6.52
N SER A 15 -7.26 3.03 6.75
CA SER A 15 -7.51 1.59 6.87
C SER A 15 -6.86 1.07 8.13
N ARG A 16 -7.59 0.28 8.90
CA ARG A 16 -7.05 -0.34 10.11
C ARG A 16 -6.61 -1.77 9.85
N ILE A 17 -5.45 -2.14 10.40
CA ILE A 17 -5.06 -3.56 10.46
C ILE A 17 -5.89 -4.23 11.55
N ARG A 18 -6.75 -5.16 11.16
CA ARG A 18 -7.65 -5.89 12.05
C ARG A 18 -6.89 -6.92 12.88
N VAL A 19 -7.55 -7.45 13.91
CA VAL A 19 -6.96 -8.45 14.83
C VAL A 19 -6.48 -9.72 14.14
N ASN A 20 -7.09 -10.05 13.00
CA ASN A 20 -6.72 -11.16 12.15
C ASN A 20 -5.75 -10.75 11.03
N GLY A 21 -5.11 -9.58 11.07
CA GLY A 21 -4.19 -9.12 10.03
C GLY A 21 -4.86 -8.63 8.73
N GLU A 22 -6.19 -8.68 8.63
CA GLU A 22 -6.91 -8.14 7.46
C GLU A 22 -6.79 -6.61 7.41
N LEU A 23 -6.55 -6.08 6.22
CA LEU A 23 -6.59 -4.65 5.93
C LEU A 23 -7.42 -4.40 4.67
N ILE A 24 -8.44 -3.56 4.79
CA ILE A 24 -9.35 -3.19 3.70
C ILE A 24 -8.91 -1.86 3.10
N PHE A 25 -8.65 -1.83 1.80
CA PHE A 25 -8.33 -0.61 1.09
C PHE A 25 -9.56 0.30 0.92
N PRO A 26 -9.39 1.63 1.01
CA PRO A 26 -10.51 2.56 0.82
C PRO A 26 -11.10 2.45 -0.58
N ARG A 27 -12.44 2.57 -0.67
CA ARG A 27 -13.18 2.39 -1.93
C ARG A 27 -12.64 3.25 -3.08
N MET A 28 -12.29 4.51 -2.81
CA MET A 28 -11.73 5.39 -3.83
C MET A 28 -10.37 4.91 -4.37
N ALA A 29 -9.52 4.30 -3.53
CA ALA A 29 -8.26 3.71 -3.99
C ALA A 29 -8.51 2.44 -4.81
N VAL A 30 -9.46 1.61 -4.37
CA VAL A 30 -9.91 0.41 -5.09
C VAL A 30 -10.38 0.76 -6.50
N ASP A 31 -11.20 1.79 -6.62
CA ASP A 31 -11.76 2.23 -7.90
C ASP A 31 -10.68 2.94 -8.77
N GLU A 32 -9.84 3.82 -8.20
CA GLU A 32 -8.81 4.55 -8.96
C GLU A 32 -7.71 3.63 -9.52
N TYR A 33 -7.27 2.65 -8.74
CA TYR A 33 -6.22 1.70 -9.15
C TYR A 33 -6.77 0.39 -9.70
N LYS A 34 -8.08 0.31 -9.98
CA LYS A 34 -8.76 -0.85 -10.57
C LYS A 34 -8.51 -2.18 -9.84
N LEU A 35 -8.41 -2.14 -8.51
CA LEU A 35 -8.06 -3.32 -7.71
C LEU A 35 -9.06 -4.48 -7.89
N LYS A 36 -10.33 -4.19 -8.23
CA LYS A 36 -11.35 -5.23 -8.48
C LYS A 36 -11.09 -6.08 -9.72
N GLU A 37 -10.24 -5.62 -10.64
CA GLU A 37 -9.84 -6.35 -11.85
C GLU A 37 -8.68 -7.31 -11.58
N GLU A 38 -8.10 -7.27 -10.37
CA GLU A 38 -6.91 -8.01 -10.00
C GLU A 38 -7.21 -9.06 -8.92
N ASN A 39 -6.43 -10.14 -8.91
CA ASN A 39 -6.42 -11.16 -7.86
C ASN A 39 -5.21 -11.07 -6.92
N HIS A 40 -4.29 -10.15 -7.20
CA HIS A 40 -3.10 -9.89 -6.40
C HIS A 40 -2.63 -8.44 -6.57
N ILE A 41 -1.75 -8.01 -5.68
CA ILE A 41 -1.07 -6.72 -5.78
C ILE A 41 0.42 -6.88 -5.53
N TYR A 42 1.20 -5.91 -6.02
CA TYR A 42 2.58 -5.73 -5.60
C TYR A 42 2.66 -4.70 -4.48
N ILE A 43 3.48 -4.99 -3.48
CA ILE A 43 3.78 -4.10 -2.38
C ILE A 43 5.24 -3.66 -2.39
N VAL A 44 5.49 -2.42 -1.98
CA VAL A 44 6.84 -1.87 -1.82
C VAL A 44 6.96 -1.24 -0.45
N SER A 45 8.03 -1.50 0.29
CA SER A 45 8.27 -0.84 1.57
C SER A 45 8.19 0.69 1.43
N GLY A 46 7.42 1.31 2.32
CA GLY A 46 7.27 2.76 2.40
C GLY A 46 8.59 3.48 2.66
N SER A 47 8.62 4.80 2.46
CA SER A 47 9.81 5.58 2.80
C SER A 47 10.06 5.59 4.31
N LYS A 48 11.30 5.83 4.74
CA LYS A 48 11.63 6.04 6.17
C LYS A 48 10.74 7.10 6.84
N ARG A 49 10.32 8.12 6.07
CA ARG A 49 9.50 9.24 6.54
C ARG A 49 8.03 8.86 6.74
N THR A 50 7.48 8.01 5.87
CA THR A 50 6.04 7.69 5.86
C THR A 50 5.72 6.33 6.50
N GLY A 51 6.70 5.42 6.51
CA GLY A 51 6.51 4.02 6.91
C GLY A 51 5.48 3.28 6.05
N GLY A 52 5.07 2.10 6.51
CA GLY A 52 4.06 1.27 5.85
C GLY A 52 4.53 0.76 4.48
N PHE A 53 3.63 0.75 3.49
CA PHE A 53 3.91 0.20 2.17
C PHE A 53 3.13 0.91 1.05
N CYS A 54 3.68 0.86 -0.17
CA CYS A 54 2.98 1.26 -1.39
C CYS A 54 2.31 0.05 -2.04
N VAL A 55 1.23 0.29 -2.77
CA VAL A 55 0.44 -0.71 -3.49
C VAL A 55 0.40 -0.36 -4.97
N MET A 56 0.59 -1.36 -5.82
CA MET A 56 0.50 -1.27 -7.29
C MET A 56 -0.18 -2.54 -7.83
N THR A 57 -0.92 -2.41 -8.93
CA THR A 57 -1.42 -3.56 -9.69
C THR A 57 -0.40 -4.03 -10.71
N GLU A 58 -0.56 -5.25 -11.22
CA GLU A 58 0.35 -5.80 -12.23
C GLU A 58 0.38 -4.95 -13.51
N PRO A 59 -0.75 -4.54 -14.12
CA PRO A 59 -0.72 -3.71 -15.32
C PRO A 59 -0.01 -2.37 -15.08
N LEU A 60 -0.23 -1.74 -13.92
CA LEU A 60 0.41 -0.46 -13.59
C LEU A 60 1.91 -0.61 -13.34
N LEU A 61 2.36 -1.68 -12.68
CA LEU A 61 3.79 -1.90 -12.44
C LEU A 61 4.53 -2.28 -13.72
N SER A 62 4.03 -3.26 -14.46
CA SER A 62 4.66 -3.82 -15.67
C SER A 62 4.79 -2.82 -16.82
N HIS A 63 3.90 -1.83 -16.91
CA HIS A 63 3.95 -0.77 -17.93
C HIS A 63 4.59 0.53 -17.42
N SER A 64 5.19 0.52 -16.23
CA SER A 64 5.84 1.70 -15.65
C SER A 64 7.35 1.71 -15.86
N LYS A 65 7.98 2.82 -15.45
CA LYS A 65 9.44 2.93 -15.32
C LYS A 65 10.04 1.99 -14.26
N LEU A 66 9.21 1.36 -13.43
CA LEU A 66 9.64 0.40 -12.40
C LEU A 66 9.60 -1.06 -12.88
N LYS A 67 9.15 -1.34 -14.11
CA LYS A 67 8.99 -2.70 -14.65
C LYS A 67 10.22 -3.60 -14.51
N ASN A 68 11.42 -3.01 -14.50
CA ASN A 68 12.68 -3.74 -14.35
C ASN A 68 12.74 -4.55 -13.04
N VAL A 69 11.98 -4.18 -12.00
CA VAL A 69 11.90 -4.99 -10.79
C VAL A 69 11.32 -6.38 -11.07
N LEU A 70 10.38 -6.49 -12.02
CA LEU A 70 9.81 -7.77 -12.44
C LEU A 70 10.75 -8.50 -13.41
N GLU A 71 11.33 -7.78 -14.38
CA GLU A 71 12.25 -8.35 -15.38
C GLU A 71 13.53 -8.93 -14.72
N GLU A 72 14.05 -8.27 -13.68
CA GLU A 72 15.27 -8.67 -12.98
C GLU A 72 15.01 -9.61 -11.78
N ASN A 73 13.74 -9.85 -11.40
CA ASN A 73 13.37 -10.76 -10.31
C ASN A 73 12.22 -11.68 -10.71
N PRO A 74 12.51 -12.77 -11.47
CA PRO A 74 11.48 -13.67 -11.99
C PRO A 74 10.56 -14.23 -10.92
N SER A 75 11.09 -14.57 -9.73
CA SER A 75 10.27 -15.12 -8.64
C SER A 75 9.22 -14.16 -8.09
N LEU A 76 9.47 -12.85 -8.19
CA LEU A 76 8.47 -11.84 -7.87
C LEU A 76 7.44 -11.73 -9.00
N ALA A 77 7.89 -11.73 -10.25
CA ALA A 77 7.04 -11.56 -11.44
C ALA A 77 6.08 -12.73 -11.67
N ASP A 78 6.57 -13.96 -11.54
CA ASP A 78 5.75 -15.17 -11.68
C ASP A 78 5.01 -15.53 -10.38
N ARG A 79 5.29 -14.81 -9.28
CA ARG A 79 4.74 -15.03 -7.94
C ARG A 79 5.07 -16.42 -7.36
N SER A 80 6.17 -17.03 -7.78
CA SER A 80 6.74 -18.21 -7.10
C SER A 80 7.36 -17.87 -5.75
N LEU A 81 7.69 -16.60 -5.51
CA LEU A 81 7.99 -16.06 -4.18
C LEU A 81 6.81 -16.31 -3.24
N ARG A 82 7.06 -16.69 -1.97
CA ARG A 82 5.97 -16.89 -1.01
C ARG A 82 5.18 -15.60 -0.81
N GLU A 83 3.85 -15.69 -0.69
CA GLU A 83 3.01 -14.52 -0.39
C GLU A 83 3.53 -13.78 0.86
N GLY A 84 3.65 -12.45 0.76
CA GLY A 84 4.17 -11.60 1.84
C GLY A 84 5.66 -11.74 2.13
N GLU A 85 6.40 -12.59 1.42
CA GLU A 85 7.86 -12.56 1.43
C GLU A 85 8.38 -11.33 0.65
N LEU A 86 9.48 -10.76 1.13
CA LEU A 86 10.04 -9.53 0.61
C LEU A 86 11.46 -9.71 0.08
N ILE A 87 11.66 -9.40 -1.21
CA ILE A 87 12.98 -9.29 -1.82
C ILE A 87 13.51 -7.85 -1.72
N THR A 88 14.82 -7.66 -1.75
CA THR A 88 15.43 -6.33 -1.79
C THR A 88 15.83 -5.97 -3.22
N TYR A 89 15.38 -4.81 -3.70
CA TYR A 89 15.71 -4.28 -5.01
C TYR A 89 15.97 -2.77 -4.92
N LYS A 90 17.15 -2.33 -5.34
CA LYS A 90 17.57 -0.91 -5.35
C LYS A 90 17.26 -0.15 -4.04
N GLY A 91 17.51 -0.80 -2.90
CA GLY A 91 17.34 -0.23 -1.56
C GLY A 91 15.88 -0.17 -1.06
N ARG A 92 14.94 -0.82 -1.75
CA ARG A 92 13.55 -0.98 -1.33
C ARG A 92 13.21 -2.47 -1.24
N LYS A 93 12.24 -2.81 -0.39
CA LYS A 93 11.71 -4.18 -0.31
C LYS A 93 10.47 -4.30 -1.17
N TYR A 94 10.37 -5.37 -1.95
CA TYR A 94 9.24 -5.67 -2.83
C TYR A 94 8.68 -7.06 -2.52
N GLY A 95 7.37 -7.20 -2.62
CA GLY A 95 6.69 -8.47 -2.51
C GLY A 95 5.34 -8.41 -3.19
N TRP A 96 4.55 -9.47 -3.04
CA TRP A 96 3.19 -9.54 -3.54
C TRP A 96 2.26 -10.08 -2.46
N LEU A 97 0.97 -9.75 -2.58
CA LEU A 97 -0.11 -10.23 -1.72
C LEU A 97 -1.29 -10.67 -2.57
N ALA A 98 -1.98 -11.72 -2.15
CA ALA A 98 -3.27 -12.08 -2.71
C ALA A 98 -4.29 -10.99 -2.36
N LEU A 99 -5.08 -10.59 -3.34
CA LEU A 99 -6.09 -9.56 -3.18
C LEU A 99 -7.47 -10.23 -3.19
N ASN A 100 -8.19 -10.10 -2.09
CA ASN A 100 -9.58 -10.54 -1.99
C ASN A 100 -10.50 -9.32 -2.07
N LYS A 101 -11.01 -9.04 -3.28
CA LYS A 101 -11.84 -7.86 -3.61
C LYS A 101 -11.12 -6.54 -3.33
N SER A 102 -11.15 -6.09 -2.08
CA SER A 102 -10.55 -4.84 -1.61
C SER A 102 -9.70 -5.04 -0.37
N ALA A 103 -9.44 -6.29 0.03
CA ALA A 103 -8.76 -6.63 1.26
C ALA A 103 -7.51 -7.47 0.98
N VAL A 104 -6.50 -7.30 1.84
CA VAL A 104 -5.32 -8.14 1.90
C VAL A 104 -5.13 -8.66 3.31
N TYR A 105 -4.43 -9.78 3.44
CA TYR A 105 -3.99 -10.31 4.72
C TYR A 105 -2.52 -9.97 4.95
N LEU A 106 -2.21 -9.39 6.11
CA LEU A 106 -0.85 -9.08 6.53
C LEU A 106 -0.46 -10.07 7.63
N SER A 107 0.47 -10.98 7.32
CA SER A 107 1.02 -11.90 8.31
C SER A 107 1.87 -11.16 9.35
N ASP A 108 2.05 -11.77 10.54
CA ASP A 108 2.89 -11.20 11.60
C ASP A 108 4.33 -10.92 11.13
N ASP A 109 4.90 -11.84 10.34
CA ASP A 109 6.23 -11.67 9.75
C ASP A 109 6.28 -10.47 8.80
N LEU A 110 5.29 -10.34 7.92
CA LEU A 110 5.22 -9.21 6.99
C LEU A 110 5.05 -7.88 7.74
N MET A 111 4.16 -7.84 8.71
CA MET A 111 3.95 -6.66 9.57
C MET A 111 5.25 -6.25 10.27
N LYS A 112 5.97 -7.20 10.85
CA LYS A 112 7.29 -6.97 11.45
C LYS A 112 8.30 -6.41 10.44
N MET A 113 8.36 -6.96 9.23
CA MET A 113 9.27 -6.47 8.18
C MET A 113 8.95 -5.06 7.67
N LEU A 114 7.67 -4.67 7.74
CA LEU A 114 7.17 -3.35 7.33
C LEU A 114 7.10 -2.34 8.50
N GLU A 115 7.47 -2.75 9.71
CA GLU A 115 7.38 -1.96 10.94
C GLU A 115 5.95 -1.43 11.23
N ILE A 116 4.95 -2.26 10.96
CA ILE A 116 3.53 -2.02 11.27
C ILE A 116 3.00 -3.14 12.17
N LYS A 117 1.83 -2.95 12.77
CA LYS A 117 1.22 -3.96 13.66
C LYS A 117 -0.30 -3.89 13.62
N VAL A 118 -0.92 -4.97 14.09
CA VAL A 118 -2.36 -5.01 14.41
C VAL A 118 -2.78 -3.78 15.20
N GLY A 119 -3.90 -3.18 14.80
CA GLY A 119 -4.47 -1.98 15.41
C GLY A 119 -3.98 -0.67 14.80
N ASP A 120 -2.85 -0.66 14.07
CA ASP A 120 -2.36 0.53 13.38
C ASP A 120 -3.41 1.03 12.37
N LYS A 121 -3.54 2.37 12.29
CA LYS A 121 -4.27 3.06 11.24
C LYS A 121 -3.31 3.51 10.16
N LEU A 122 -3.51 3.04 8.94
CA LEU A 122 -2.70 3.41 7.79
C LEU A 122 -3.50 4.38 6.90
N LEU A 123 -2.91 5.53 6.62
CA LEU A 123 -3.48 6.53 5.73
C LEU A 123 -3.21 6.12 4.29
N ALA A 124 -4.27 5.89 3.51
CA ALA A 124 -4.17 5.66 2.08
C ALA A 124 -3.99 7.01 1.36
N ILE A 125 -2.82 7.21 0.76
CA ILE A 125 -2.38 8.47 0.15
C ILE A 125 -2.08 8.21 -1.32
N ARG A 126 -2.68 8.98 -2.23
CA ARG A 126 -2.32 8.97 -3.65
C ARG A 126 -0.85 9.38 -3.80
N SER A 127 -0.01 8.47 -4.26
CA SER A 127 1.43 8.71 -4.40
C SER A 127 1.81 9.10 -5.82
N SER A 128 1.25 8.41 -6.81
CA SER A 128 1.33 8.73 -8.23
C SER A 128 0.11 8.15 -8.96
N ASP A 129 0.10 8.25 -10.28
CA ASP A 129 -0.82 7.56 -11.19
C ASP A 129 -0.70 6.02 -11.12
N ILE A 130 0.46 5.47 -10.77
CA ILE A 130 0.70 4.02 -10.72
C ILE A 130 0.65 3.40 -9.32
N ALA A 131 0.71 4.21 -8.25
CA ALA A 131 0.80 3.70 -6.87
C ALA A 131 0.13 4.61 -5.84
N PHE A 132 -0.45 4.00 -4.82
CA PHE A 132 -0.82 4.66 -3.57
C PHE A 132 -0.02 4.11 -2.38
N THR A 133 0.06 4.87 -1.31
CA THR A 133 0.79 4.50 -0.09
C THR A 133 -0.18 4.29 1.06
N MET A 134 -0.04 3.18 1.77
CA MET A 134 -0.58 2.92 3.09
C MET A 134 0.45 3.39 4.12
N GLY A 135 0.34 4.66 4.55
CA GLY A 135 1.32 5.32 5.41
C GLY A 135 0.93 5.29 6.89
N VAL A 136 1.88 4.99 7.79
CA VAL A 136 1.61 4.84 9.23
C VAL A 136 2.19 5.98 10.07
N LYS A 137 3.15 6.76 9.54
CA LYS A 137 3.82 7.84 10.28
C LYS A 137 4.17 9.05 9.42
N GLY A 138 4.55 10.14 10.08
CA GLY A 138 5.06 11.36 9.46
C GLY A 138 4.02 12.48 9.31
N SER A 139 4.45 13.63 8.81
CA SER A 139 3.70 14.89 8.87
C SER A 139 2.33 14.87 8.20
N LEU A 140 2.11 14.03 7.18
CA LEU A 140 0.79 13.90 6.56
C LEU A 140 -0.18 13.11 7.44
N ILE A 141 0.32 12.10 8.15
CA ILE A 141 -0.45 11.30 9.12
C ILE A 141 -0.82 12.18 10.32
N GLU A 142 0.13 12.98 10.84
CA GLU A 142 -0.12 13.96 11.90
C GLU A 142 -1.21 14.97 11.51
N LYS A 143 -1.14 15.52 10.29
CA LYS A 143 -2.18 16.42 9.77
C LYS A 143 -3.53 15.74 9.61
N ALA A 144 -3.56 14.50 9.13
CA ALA A 144 -4.79 13.73 8.97
C ALA A 144 -5.42 13.41 10.34
N ASN A 145 -4.62 13.14 11.38
CA ASN A 145 -5.09 12.97 12.75
C ASN A 145 -5.67 14.27 13.34
N GLY A 146 -5.11 15.43 12.99
CA GLY A 146 -5.61 16.74 13.40
C GLY A 146 -6.70 17.33 12.50
N TYR A 147 -7.13 16.61 11.46
CA TYR A 147 -8.12 17.10 10.51
C TYR A 147 -9.51 17.10 11.15
N ARG A 148 -10.17 18.26 11.18
CA ARG A 148 -11.51 18.42 11.81
C ARG A 148 -12.66 17.95 10.93
N GLY A 149 -12.41 17.66 9.65
CA GLY A 149 -13.39 17.08 8.74
C GLY A 149 -13.42 15.55 8.82
N ILE A 150 -14.22 14.94 7.96
CA ILE A 150 -14.36 13.48 7.91
C ILE A 150 -13.33 12.90 6.92
N ILE A 151 -12.55 11.93 7.39
CA ILE A 151 -11.78 11.01 6.56
C ILE A 151 -12.36 9.62 6.84
N GLU A 152 -12.91 8.96 5.83
CA GLU A 152 -13.50 7.63 5.98
C GLU A 152 -12.45 6.63 6.51
N GLU A 153 -12.89 5.71 7.38
CA GLU A 153 -12.06 4.63 7.96
C GLU A 153 -12.67 3.28 7.56
N PHE A 154 -11.81 2.34 7.14
CA PHE A 154 -12.16 1.01 6.62
C PHE A 154 -11.53 -0.12 7.46
#